data_AF-A0A8S3A8B0-F1
#
_entry.id   AF-A0A8S3A8B0-F1
#
_cell.length_a   1.000
_cell.length_b   1.000
_cell.length_c   1.000
_cell.angle_alpha   90.00
_cell.angle_beta   90.00
_cell.angle_gamma   90.00
#
_symmetry.space_group_name_H-M   'P 1'
#
loop_
_entity.id
_entity.type
_entity.pdbx_description
1 polymer ?
#
loop_
_entity_poly.entity_id
_entity_poly.type
_entity_poly.pdbx_seq_one_letter_code
_entity_poly.pdbx_strand_id
1 'polypeptide(L)'
;STAQVSAVIQDAVKHVNHKHQRQQLYEILHKYIKIFDTSTPTIAKTTIPHAIRTADNPPVNSRPYRGSEQQQHALRNILKNMSASNQIRPSTSPWSSPVLLVKKKDGDY
;
A
#
# COMPACT_ATOMS: atom_id res chain seq x y z
N SER A 1 1.18 -19.57 4.27
CA SER A 1 1.68 -20.96 4.14
C SER A 1 2.68 -21.02 3.00
N THR A 2 3.84 -21.64 3.18
CA THR A 2 4.90 -21.79 2.15
C THR A 2 4.39 -22.42 0.84
N ALA A 3 3.40 -23.32 0.93
CA ALA A 3 2.77 -23.94 -0.23
C ALA A 3 1.98 -22.95 -1.10
N GLN A 4 1.33 -21.97 -0.48
CA GLN A 4 0.52 -20.96 -1.14
C GLN A 4 1.40 -19.98 -1.94
N VAL A 5 2.58 -19.69 -1.39
CA VAL A 5 3.59 -18.83 -2.02
C VAL A 5 4.24 -19.49 -3.22
N SER A 6 4.56 -20.78 -3.13
CA SER A 6 5.08 -21.56 -4.26
C SER A 6 4.09 -21.59 -5.43
N ALA A 7 2.79 -21.73 -5.16
CA ALA A 7 1.74 -21.70 -6.19
C ALA A 7 1.67 -20.35 -6.92
N VAL A 8 1.80 -19.22 -6.20
CA VAL A 8 1.80 -17.88 -6.80
C VAL A 8 3.02 -17.68 -7.71
N ILE A 9 4.21 -18.11 -7.30
CA ILE A 9 5.41 -18.00 -8.13
C ILE A 9 5.28 -18.88 -9.37
N GLN A 10 4.77 -20.11 -9.22
CA GLN A 10 4.51 -21.01 -10.35
C GLN A 10 3.55 -20.37 -11.36
N ASP A 11 2.49 -19.72 -10.87
CA ASP A 11 1.56 -18.99 -11.72
C ASP A 11 2.24 -17.81 -12.45
N ALA A 12 3.07 -17.04 -11.73
CA ALA A 12 3.77 -15.90 -12.30
C ALA A 12 4.76 -16.29 -13.42
N VAL A 13 5.44 -17.43 -13.29
CA VAL A 13 6.44 -17.88 -14.28
C VAL A 13 5.84 -18.74 -15.40
N LYS A 14 4.54 -19.06 -15.37
CA LYS A 14 3.88 -19.98 -16.33
C LYS A 14 3.98 -19.51 -17.78
N HIS A 15 4.09 -18.21 -17.99
CA HIS A 15 4.16 -17.58 -19.32
C HIS A 15 5.57 -17.64 -19.95
N VAL A 16 6.57 -18.13 -19.22
CA VAL A 16 7.94 -18.29 -19.74
C VAL A 16 8.07 -19.64 -20.45
N ASN A 17 8.14 -19.59 -21.79
CA ASN A 17 8.17 -20.78 -22.65
C ASN A 17 9.50 -21.55 -22.56
N HIS A 18 10.63 -20.86 -22.44
CA HIS A 18 11.93 -21.51 -22.39
C HIS A 18 12.18 -22.15 -21.01
N LYS A 19 12.22 -23.48 -20.96
CA LYS A 19 12.27 -24.27 -19.71
C LYS A 19 13.40 -23.83 -18.77
N HIS A 20 14.61 -23.61 -19.30
CA HIS A 20 15.75 -23.19 -18.48
C HIS A 20 15.58 -21.79 -17.89
N GLN A 21 15.04 -20.85 -18.66
CA GLN A 21 14.84 -19.46 -18.19
C GLN A 21 13.74 -19.43 -17.14
N ARG A 22 12.66 -20.21 -17.35
CA ARG A 22 11.59 -20.37 -16.37
C ARG A 22 12.12 -20.89 -15.03
N GLN A 23 13.00 -21.88 -15.08
CA GLN A 23 13.62 -22.44 -13.88
C GLN A 23 14.51 -21.42 -13.16
N GLN A 24 15.38 -20.72 -13.89
CA GLN A 24 16.23 -19.67 -13.30
C GLN A 24 15.40 -18.55 -12.66
N LEU A 25 14.32 -18.12 -13.32
CA LEU A 25 13.42 -17.10 -12.81
C LEU A 25 12.69 -17.57 -11.54
N TYR A 26 12.17 -18.81 -11.55
CA TYR A 26 11.54 -19.42 -10.38
C TYR A 26 12.49 -19.42 -9.18
N GLU A 27 13.75 -19.83 -9.38
CA GLU A 27 14.77 -19.87 -8.33
C GLU A 27 15.05 -18.48 -7.74
N ILE A 28 15.15 -17.44 -8.57
CA ILE A 28 15.37 -16.07 -8.12
C ILE A 28 14.17 -15.54 -7.32
N LEU A 29 12.95 -15.70 -7.85
CA LEU A 29 11.73 -15.23 -7.18
C LEU A 29 11.51 -15.96 -5.87
N HIS A 30 11.77 -17.27 -5.83
CA HIS A 30 11.68 -18.06 -4.60
C HIS A 30 12.75 -17.65 -3.58
N LYS A 31 13.99 -17.41 -4.03
CA LYS A 31 15.10 -16.95 -3.17
C LYS A 31 14.78 -15.60 -2.51
N TYR A 32 14.17 -14.67 -3.23
CA TYR A 32 13.89 -13.31 -2.76
C TYR A 32 12.41 -13.07 -2.47
N ILE A 33 11.67 -14.12 -2.11
CA ILE A 33 10.21 -14.08 -2.04
C ILE A 33 9.65 -13.02 -1.10
N LYS A 34 10.37 -12.72 0.00
CA LYS A 34 9.99 -11.67 0.96
C LYS A 34 9.98 -10.27 0.35
N ILE A 35 10.74 -10.04 -0.72
CA ILE A 35 10.80 -8.75 -1.43
C ILE A 35 9.59 -8.60 -2.35
N PHE A 36 9.07 -9.71 -2.87
CA PHE A 36 7.94 -9.76 -3.81
C PHE A 36 6.60 -10.06 -3.13
N ASP A 37 6.57 -10.19 -1.80
CA ASP A 37 5.36 -10.43 -1.04
C ASP A 37 4.52 -9.14 -0.96
N THR A 38 3.46 -9.08 -1.77
CA THR A 38 2.51 -7.97 -1.82
C THR A 38 1.32 -8.16 -0.88
N SER A 39 1.29 -9.24 -0.08
CA SER A 39 0.19 -9.52 0.86
C SER A 39 0.14 -8.53 2.02
N THR A 40 1.27 -7.89 2.32
CA THR A 40 1.36 -6.85 3.34
C THR A 40 1.97 -5.59 2.75
N PRO A 41 1.52 -4.40 3.19
CA PRO A 41 2.13 -3.15 2.76
C PRO A 41 3.57 -3.09 3.27
N THR A 42 4.49 -2.73 2.37
CA THR A 42 5.88 -2.50 2.74
C THR A 42 5.99 -1.17 3.49
N ILE A 43 6.25 -1.24 4.79
CA ILE A 43 6.55 -0.05 5.60
C ILE A 43 8.07 0.08 5.68
N ALA A 44 8.60 1.17 5.12
CA ALA A 44 10.02 1.46 5.20
C ALA A 44 10.43 1.68 6.67
N LYS A 45 11.41 0.90 7.13
CA LYS A 45 12.06 1.09 8.43
C LYS A 45 13.42 1.74 8.18
N THR A 46 13.47 3.06 8.25
CA THR A 46 14.71 3.83 8.10
C THR A 46 15.20 4.29 9.48
N THR A 47 16.52 4.31 9.67
CA THR A 47 17.14 4.89 10.88
C THR A 47 16.97 6.40 10.93
N ILE A 48 16.88 7.04 9.76
CA ILE A 48 16.63 8.48 9.63
C ILE A 48 15.16 8.67 9.24
N PRO A 49 14.34 9.33 10.08
CA PRO A 49 12.94 9.60 9.74
C PRO A 49 12.85 10.63 8.61
N HIS A 50 11.84 10.49 7.75
CA HIS A 50 11.48 11.54 6.80
C HIS A 50 10.95 12.76 7.57
N ALA A 51 11.55 13.93 7.32
CA ALA A 51 11.19 15.17 8.01
C ALA A 51 10.70 16.21 6.99
N ILE A 52 9.52 16.78 7.25
CA ILE A 52 8.95 17.90 6.48
C ILE A 52 9.22 19.18 7.26
N ARG A 53 9.99 20.10 6.70
CA ARG A 53 10.30 21.40 7.33
C ARG A 53 9.27 22.44 6.89
N THR A 54 8.47 22.94 7.82
CA THR A 54 7.43 23.93 7.55
C THR A 54 7.92 25.39 7.63
N ALA A 55 9.19 25.60 8.01
CA ALA A 55 9.73 26.93 8.34
C ALA A 55 8.80 27.66 9.33
N ASP A 56 8.61 28.97 9.17
CA ASP A 56 7.77 29.80 10.04
C ASP A 56 6.30 29.88 9.58
N ASN A 57 5.85 28.96 8.71
CA ASN A 57 4.48 28.97 8.21
C ASN A 57 3.49 28.47 9.29
N PRO A 58 2.37 29.19 9.52
CA PRO A 58 1.36 28.76 10.46
C PRO A 58 0.59 27.53 9.95
N PRO A 59 -0.04 26.74 10.84
CA PRO A 59 -0.83 25.57 10.44
C PRO A 59 -1.99 25.89 9.51
N VAL A 60 -2.12 25.08 8.45
CA VAL A 60 -3.29 25.09 7.57
C VAL A 60 -4.27 24.01 8.04
N ASN A 61 -5.47 24.42 8.43
CA ASN A 61 -6.56 23.53 8.83
C ASN A 61 -7.76 23.66 7.89
N SER A 62 -7.83 22.75 6.93
CA SER A 62 -8.90 22.70 5.94
C SER A 62 -9.98 21.70 6.35
N ARG A 63 -11.24 22.07 6.10
CA ARG A 63 -12.40 21.20 6.33
C ARG A 63 -12.40 20.02 5.34
N PRO A 64 -12.75 18.80 5.77
CA PRO A 64 -12.95 17.67 4.85
C PRO A 64 -14.04 17.97 3.82
N TYR A 65 -13.88 17.46 2.60
CA TYR A 65 -14.92 17.54 1.59
C TYR A 65 -16.13 16.66 1.94
N ARG A 66 -17.32 17.10 1.53
CA ARG A 66 -18.53 16.27 1.61
C ARG A 66 -18.46 15.22 0.50
N GLY A 67 -18.53 13.95 0.87
CA GLY A 67 -18.66 12.82 -0.06
C GLY A 67 -20.06 12.18 0.03
N SER A 68 -20.45 11.46 -1.02
CA SER A 68 -21.64 10.61 -1.02
C SER A 68 -21.52 9.49 0.01
N GLU A 69 -22.63 8.83 0.35
CA GLU A 69 -22.61 7.71 1.30
C GLU A 69 -21.63 6.60 0.86
N GLN A 70 -21.65 6.24 -0.43
CA GLN A 70 -20.73 5.26 -1.01
C GLN A 70 -19.26 5.66 -0.83
N GLN A 71 -18.93 6.93 -1.07
CA GLN A 71 -17.58 7.44 -0.87
C GLN A 71 -17.17 7.42 0.60
N GLN A 72 -18.07 7.78 1.51
CA GLN A 72 -17.78 7.72 2.94
C GLN A 72 -17.57 6.29 3.42
N HIS A 73 -18.34 5.33 2.91
CA HIS A 73 -18.15 3.91 3.21
C HIS A 73 -16.79 3.41 2.73
N ALA A 74 -16.42 3.71 1.48
CA ALA A 74 -15.11 3.39 0.93
C ALA A 74 -13.97 4.02 1.76
N LEU A 75 -14.09 5.31 2.10
CA LEU A 75 -13.10 6.01 2.92
C LEU A 75 -12.91 5.33 4.28
N ARG A 76 -13.99 4.96 4.97
CA ARG A 76 -13.91 4.27 6.27
C ARG A 76 -13.18 2.93 6.15
N ASN A 77 -13.44 2.16 5.10
CA ASN A 77 -12.77 0.88 4.87
C ASN A 77 -11.27 1.06 4.59
N ILE A 78 -10.91 2.04 3.76
CA ILE A 78 -9.50 2.39 3.49
C ILE A 78 -8.79 2.78 4.78
N LEU A 79 -9.37 3.70 5.56
CA LEU A 79 -8.78 4.16 6.83
C LEU A 79 -8.63 3.01 7.83
N LYS A 80 -9.62 2.11 7.92
CA LYS A 80 -9.54 0.92 8.77
C LYS A 80 -8.38 0.01 8.36
N ASN A 81 -8.22 -0.25 7.07
CA ASN A 81 -7.15 -1.10 6.54
C ASN A 81 -5.76 -0.47 6.73
N MET A 82 -5.63 0.84 6.49
CA MET A 82 -4.37 1.58 6.71
C MET A 82 -3.99 1.65 8.19
N SER A 83 -4.97 1.81 9.08
CA SER A 83 -4.75 1.79 10.54
C SER A 83 -4.35 0.40 11.02
N ALA A 84 -5.05 -0.65 10.60
CA ALA A 84 -4.74 -2.04 10.95
C ALA A 84 -3.34 -2.49 10.46
N SER A 85 -2.87 -1.91 9.35
CA SER A 85 -1.53 -2.16 8.83
C SER A 85 -0.46 -1.20 9.38
N ASN A 86 -0.79 -0.34 10.35
CA ASN A 86 0.12 0.64 10.97
C ASN A 86 0.72 1.68 10.00
N GLN A 87 0.05 1.95 8.87
CA GLN A 87 0.46 3.01 7.93
C GLN A 87 0.06 4.40 8.42
N ILE A 88 -1.05 4.49 9.16
CA ILE A 88 -1.56 5.75 9.74
C ILE A 88 -1.93 5.54 11.21
N ARG A 89 -2.10 6.65 11.93
CA ARG A 89 -2.61 6.68 13.30
C ARG A 89 -3.49 7.91 13.53
N PRO A 90 -4.43 7.86 14.48
CA PRO A 90 -5.14 9.06 14.93
C PRO A 90 -4.16 10.14 15.40
N SER A 91 -4.51 11.40 15.16
CA SER A 91 -3.73 12.56 15.62
C SER A 91 -4.66 13.73 15.97
N THR A 92 -4.19 14.61 16.85
CA THR A 92 -4.83 15.89 17.19
C THR A 92 -3.98 17.04 16.63
N SER A 93 -3.66 16.96 15.33
CA SER A 93 -2.79 17.92 14.64
C SER A 93 -3.51 19.26 14.41
N PRO A 94 -2.82 20.40 14.56
CA PRO A 94 -3.35 21.70 14.11
C PRO A 94 -3.34 21.82 12.57
N TRP A 95 -2.63 20.92 11.87
CA TRP A 95 -2.61 20.82 10.41
C TRP A 95 -3.62 19.77 9.94
N SER A 96 -4.43 20.12 8.94
CA SER A 96 -5.39 19.21 8.30
C SER A 96 -5.57 19.58 6.82
N SER A 97 -5.52 18.57 5.95
CA SER A 97 -5.80 18.69 4.52
C SER A 97 -6.94 17.73 4.15
N PRO A 98 -7.89 18.14 3.28
CA PRO A 98 -9.00 17.29 2.91
C PRO A 98 -8.54 16.11 2.03
N VAL A 99 -9.25 15.00 2.13
CA VAL A 99 -9.03 13.81 1.28
C VAL A 99 -10.01 13.86 0.11
N LEU A 100 -9.52 13.52 -1.08
CA LEU A 100 -10.33 13.31 -2.28
C LEU A 100 -10.22 11.85 -2.71
N LEU A 101 -11.36 11.17 -2.83
CA LEU A 101 -11.41 9.82 -3.36
C LEU A 101 -11.49 9.85 -4.88
N VAL A 102 -10.60 9.10 -5.53
CA VAL A 102 -10.58 8.92 -6.98
C VAL A 102 -10.91 7.47 -7.28
N LYS A 103 -11.93 7.26 -8.13
CA LYS A 103 -12.33 5.92 -8.56
C LYS A 103 -11.29 5.37 -9.54
N LYS A 104 -10.78 4.19 -9.25
CA LYS A 104 -9.84 3.46 -10.11
C LYS A 104 -10.58 2.78 -11.27
N LYS A 105 -9.82 2.32 -12.27
CA LYS A 105 -10.36 1.70 -13.49
C LYS A 105 -11.10 0.39 -13.22
N ASP A 106 -10.68 -0.35 -12.20
CA ASP A 106 -11.30 -1.58 -11.71
C ASP A 106 -12.64 -1.35 -10.99
N GLY A 107 -13.01 -0.09 -10.74
CA GLY A 107 -14.27 0.30 -10.12
C GLY A 107 -14.17 0.55 -8.61
N ASP A 108 -13.02 0.26 -8.00
CA ASP A 108 -12.75 0.48 -6.58
C ASP A 108 -12.26 1.90 -6.28
N TYR A 109 -12.18 2.23 -4.98
CA TYR A 109 -11.53 3.44 -4.45
C TYR A 109 -10.19 3.05 -3.79
#